data_AF-A0A6B3GGU2-F1
#
_entry.id   AF-A0A6B3GGU2-F1
#
_cell.length_a   1.000
_cell.length_b   1.000
_cell.length_c   1.000
_cell.angle_alpha   90.00
_cell.angle_beta   90.00
_cell.angle_gamma   90.00
#
_symmetry.space_group_name_H-M   'P 1'
#
loop_
_entity.id
_entity.type
_entity.pdbx_description
1 polymer ?
#
loop_
_entity_poly.entity_id
_entity_poly.type
_entity_poly.pdbx_seq_one_letter_code
_entity_poly.pdbx_strand_id
1 'polypeptide(L)'
;MTEQSEWRFSDDRGQQSTAPRPPGRVLAYIQAGATLWDLGIRPVAVFGSDHDGPDPDTAKTGTLPLTDVEYVGAGSALDVERLLSAEPDLVVAVSYGGGHV
;
A
#
# COMPACT_ATOMS: atom_id res chain seq x y z
N MET A 1 -20.64 -20.73 14.02
CA MET A 1 -19.81 -19.60 14.46
C MET A 1 -18.50 -19.72 13.71
N THR A 2 -18.30 -18.96 12.63
CA THR A 2 -17.00 -18.95 11.93
C THR A 2 -16.03 -18.22 12.84
N GLU A 3 -15.03 -18.93 13.36
CA GLU A 3 -13.92 -18.28 14.05
C GLU A 3 -13.26 -17.33 13.06
N GLN A 4 -13.44 -16.02 13.24
CA GLN A 4 -12.60 -15.05 12.57
C GLN A 4 -11.26 -15.09 13.31
N SER A 5 -10.31 -15.84 12.76
CA SER A 5 -8.94 -15.82 13.24
C SER A 5 -8.38 -14.42 13.03
N GLU A 6 -7.78 -13.86 14.08
CA GLU A 6 -7.04 -12.60 14.03
C GLU A 6 -6.03 -12.62 12.87
N TRP A 7 -6.01 -11.55 12.08
CA TRP A 7 -5.03 -11.42 11.01
C TRP A 7 -3.68 -11.01 11.60
N ARG A 8 -2.62 -11.66 11.13
CA ARG A 8 -1.26 -11.42 11.58
C ARG A 8 -0.33 -11.51 10.37
N PHE A 9 0.61 -10.56 10.27
CA PHE A 9 1.64 -10.55 9.25
C PHE A 9 2.98 -10.18 9.86
N SER A 10 3.99 -11.02 9.64
CA SER A 10 5.38 -10.71 9.99
C SER A 10 6.08 -10.17 8.75
N ASP A 11 6.57 -8.94 8.82
CA ASP A 11 7.26 -8.28 7.71
C ASP A 11 8.77 -8.59 7.70
N ASP A 12 9.45 -8.15 6.63
CA ASP A 12 10.88 -8.38 6.44
C ASP A 12 11.77 -7.61 7.44
N ARG A 13 11.18 -6.74 8.28
CA ARG A 13 11.86 -6.05 9.39
C ARG A 13 11.74 -6.86 10.70
N GLY A 14 11.08 -8.02 10.67
CA GLY A 14 10.76 -8.82 11.84
C GLY A 14 9.68 -8.19 12.72
N GLN A 15 8.92 -7.21 12.22
CA GLN A 15 7.80 -6.60 12.94
C GLN A 15 6.51 -7.37 12.64
N GLN A 16 5.65 -7.50 13.65
CA GLN A 16 4.34 -8.13 13.48
C GLN A 16 3.23 -7.08 13.48
N SER A 17 2.47 -7.04 12.38
CA SER A 17 1.21 -6.30 12.29
C SER A 17 0.04 -7.22 12.62
N THR A 18 -0.96 -6.74 13.35
CA THR A 18 -2.15 -7.51 13.71
C THR A 18 -3.43 -6.71 13.49
N ALA A 19 -4.52 -7.42 13.18
CA ALA A 19 -5.86 -6.84 13.05
C ALA A 19 -6.91 -7.87 13.45
N PRO A 20 -8.06 -7.46 14.03
CA PRO A 20 -9.10 -8.40 14.46
C PRO A 20 -9.73 -9.17 13.28
N ARG A 21 -9.55 -8.69 12.04
CA ARG A 21 -10.04 -9.28 10.79
C ARG A 21 -8.99 -9.04 9.69
N PRO A 22 -8.98 -9.83 8.61
CA PRO A 22 -8.21 -9.49 7.41
C PRO A 22 -8.50 -8.05 6.95
N PRO A 23 -7.48 -7.22 6.72
CA PRO A 23 -7.64 -5.86 6.21
C PRO A 23 -8.38 -5.83 4.87
N GLY A 24 -9.29 -4.87 4.69
CA GLY A 24 -10.09 -4.73 3.48
C GLY A 24 -9.83 -3.44 2.70
N ARG A 25 -9.09 -2.49 3.28
CA ARG A 25 -8.81 -1.16 2.75
C ARG A 25 -7.30 -0.93 2.75
N VAL A 26 -6.65 -1.43 1.70
CA VAL A 26 -5.18 -1.39 1.60
C VAL A 26 -4.71 -0.14 0.87
N LEU A 27 -3.89 0.68 1.52
CA LEU A 27 -3.07 1.70 0.88
C LEU A 27 -1.70 1.10 0.60
N ALA A 28 -1.21 1.18 -0.64
CA ALA A 28 0.01 0.47 -1.02
C ALA A 28 1.03 1.36 -1.75
N TYR A 29 2.31 1.14 -1.47
CA TYR A 29 3.39 1.58 -2.35
C TYR A 29 3.18 0.97 -3.74
N ILE A 30 3.35 1.76 -4.80
CA ILE A 30 2.83 1.46 -6.13
C ILE A 30 3.26 0.08 -6.69
N GLN A 31 4.50 -0.36 -6.46
CA GLN A 31 4.95 -1.69 -6.89
C GLN A 31 4.26 -2.82 -6.10
N ALA A 32 4.08 -2.62 -4.79
CA ALA A 32 3.33 -3.56 -3.95
C ALA A 32 1.85 -3.57 -4.36
N GLY A 33 1.27 -2.39 -4.65
CA GLY A 33 -0.09 -2.24 -5.16
C GLY A 33 -0.31 -2.99 -6.47
N ALA A 34 0.61 -2.88 -7.42
CA ALA A 34 0.58 -3.63 -8.67
C ALA A 34 0.59 -5.16 -8.45
N THR A 35 1.46 -5.64 -7.55
CA THR A 35 1.53 -7.06 -7.21
C THR A 35 0.25 -7.56 -6.53
N LEU A 36 -0.28 -6.79 -5.59
CA LEU A 36 -1.55 -7.08 -4.91
C LEU A 36 -2.72 -7.14 -5.91
N TRP A 37 -2.74 -6.23 -6.88
CA TRP A 37 -3.74 -6.20 -7.95
C TRP A 37 -3.79 -7.50 -8.75
N ASP A 38 -2.61 -7.98 -9.19
CA ASP A 38 -2.47 -9.25 -9.91
C ASP A 38 -2.94 -10.45 -9.08
N LEU A 39 -2.84 -10.37 -7.74
CA LEU A 39 -3.31 -11.38 -6.79
C LEU A 39 -4.79 -11.24 -6.42
N GLY A 40 -5.52 -10.29 -7.01
CA GLY A 40 -6.95 -10.07 -6.75
C GLY A 40 -7.26 -9.15 -5.58
N ILE A 41 -6.25 -8.59 -4.91
CA ILE A 41 -6.42 -7.60 -3.84
C ILE A 41 -6.49 -6.22 -4.49
N ARG A 42 -7.49 -5.41 -4.12
CA ARG A 42 -7.76 -4.11 -4.74
C ARG A 42 -7.37 -2.99 -3.75
N PRO A 43 -6.22 -2.31 -3.94
CA PRO A 43 -5.86 -1.18 -3.09
C PRO A 43 -6.90 -0.06 -3.21
N VAL A 44 -7.15 0.65 -2.11
CA VAL A 44 -8.00 1.86 -2.13
C VAL A 44 -7.28 3.05 -2.76
N ALA A 45 -5.95 3.05 -2.70
CA ALA A 45 -5.07 4.05 -3.30
C ALA A 45 -3.63 3.51 -3.34
N VAL A 46 -2.78 4.14 -4.17
CA VAL A 46 -1.35 3.87 -4.25
C VAL A 46 -0.51 5.13 -4.10
N PHE A 47 0.69 5.00 -3.54
CA PHE A 47 1.67 6.08 -3.42
C PHE A 47 3.05 5.66 -3.96
N GLY A 48 3.85 6.64 -4.37
CA GLY A 48 5.17 6.42 -4.97
C GLY A 48 6.35 6.73 -4.03
N SER A 49 7.54 6.44 -4.53
CA SER A 49 8.83 6.71 -3.87
C SER A 49 9.21 8.19 -3.90
N ASP A 50 10.20 8.57 -3.11
CA ASP A 50 10.83 9.91 -3.14
C ASP A 50 11.28 10.40 -4.52
N HIS A 51 11.53 9.50 -5.46
CA HIS A 51 11.99 9.83 -6.81
C HIS A 51 10.86 9.96 -7.83
N ASP A 52 9.62 9.64 -7.45
CA ASP A 52 8.47 9.78 -8.33
C ASP A 52 7.96 11.23 -8.38
N GLY A 53 7.27 11.56 -9.47
CA GLY A 53 6.70 12.89 -9.69
C GLY A 53 5.25 12.99 -9.22
N PRO A 54 4.51 14.03 -9.68
CA PRO A 54 3.07 14.13 -9.45
C PRO A 54 2.29 13.01 -10.15
N ASP A 55 2.88 12.40 -11.18
CA ASP A 55 2.33 11.25 -11.90
C ASP A 55 3.12 9.99 -11.53
N PRO A 56 2.46 8.82 -11.49
CA PRO A 56 3.12 7.55 -11.17
C PRO A 56 4.13 7.16 -12.26
N ASP A 57 5.28 6.62 -11.85
CA ASP A 57 6.23 5.97 -12.75
C ASP A 57 5.61 4.69 -13.33
N THR A 58 5.39 4.68 -14.65
CA THR A 58 4.75 3.58 -15.38
C THR A 58 5.58 2.30 -15.36
N ALA A 59 6.90 2.38 -15.11
CA ALA A 59 7.71 1.20 -14.89
C ALA A 59 7.33 0.45 -13.60
N LYS A 60 6.66 1.13 -12.67
CA LYS A 60 6.28 0.60 -11.34
C LYS A 60 4.82 0.17 -11.25
N THR A 61 4.00 0.47 -12.26
CA THR A 61 2.54 0.24 -12.22
C THR A 61 2.15 -1.18 -12.59
N GLY A 62 3.00 -1.92 -13.32
CA GLY A 62 2.64 -3.25 -13.81
C GLY A 62 1.31 -3.22 -14.60
N THR A 63 0.36 -4.07 -14.21
CA THR A 63 -1.00 -4.16 -14.79
C THR A 63 -2.04 -3.28 -14.08
N LEU A 64 -1.64 -2.54 -13.03
CA LEU A 64 -2.57 -1.77 -12.19
C LEU A 64 -3.24 -0.66 -13.02
N PRO A 65 -4.58 -0.63 -13.09
CA PRO A 65 -5.31 0.40 -13.83
C PRO A 65 -5.35 1.71 -13.03
N LEU A 66 -4.59 2.69 -13.50
CA LEU A 66 -4.56 4.05 -12.92
C LEU A 66 -5.87 4.84 -13.11
N THR A 67 -6.82 4.30 -13.89
CA THR A 67 -8.18 4.84 -13.97
C THR A 67 -9.04 4.43 -12.78
N ASP A 68 -8.71 3.34 -12.11
CA ASP A 68 -9.53 2.74 -11.06
C ASP A 68 -8.91 2.88 -9.67
N VAL A 69 -7.59 3.03 -9.60
CA VAL A 69 -6.83 3.17 -8.35
C VAL A 69 -6.14 4.53 -8.33
N GLU A 70 -6.51 5.37 -7.37
CA GLU A 70 -5.95 6.70 -7.21
C GLU A 70 -4.46 6.63 -6.86
N TYR A 71 -3.65 7.41 -7.58
CA TYR A 71 -2.28 7.74 -7.17
C TYR A 71 -2.30 9.00 -6.32
N VAL A 72 -1.95 8.88 -5.04
CA VAL A 72 -2.08 9.97 -4.06
C VAL A 72 -0.82 10.82 -3.91
N GLY A 73 0.21 10.54 -4.72
CA GLY A 73 1.47 11.27 -4.77
C GLY A 73 2.68 10.45 -4.32
N ALA A 74 3.79 11.14 -4.08
CA ALA A 74 5.09 10.55 -3.81
C ALA A 74 5.97 11.42 -2.93
N GLY A 75 6.89 10.75 -2.24
CA GLY A 75 8.00 11.38 -1.56
C GLY A 75 7.66 12.41 -0.50
N SER A 76 8.47 13.47 -0.43
CA SER A 76 8.28 14.58 0.51
C SER A 76 7.00 15.39 0.26
N ALA A 77 6.33 15.18 -0.87
CA ALA A 77 5.02 15.78 -1.17
C ALA A 77 3.85 14.95 -0.64
N LEU A 78 4.09 13.76 -0.05
CA LEU A 78 3.05 12.95 0.56
C LEU A 78 2.48 13.64 1.80
N ASP A 79 1.21 13.99 1.69
CA ASP A 79 0.40 14.49 2.79
C ASP A 79 -0.22 13.30 3.54
N VAL A 80 0.10 13.18 4.83
CA VAL A 80 -0.44 12.14 5.71
C VAL A 80 -1.97 12.22 5.82
N GLU A 81 -2.54 13.41 5.87
CA GLU A 81 -4.00 13.57 5.91
C GLU A 81 -4.63 13.05 4.63
N ARG A 82 -4.00 13.32 3.48
CA ARG A 82 -4.47 12.77 2.19
C ARG A 82 -4.35 11.25 2.15
N LEU A 83 -3.23 10.68 2.59
CA LEU A 83 -3.02 9.23 2.66
C LEU A 83 -4.08 8.53 3.54
N LEU A 84 -4.43 9.15 4.67
CA LEU A 84 -5.39 8.60 5.62
C LEU A 84 -6.85 8.94 5.30
N SER A 85 -7.11 9.87 4.37
CA SER A 85 -8.47 10.27 3.97
C SER A 85 -9.31 9.12 3.39
N ALA A 86 -8.64 8.13 2.80
CA ALA A 86 -9.26 6.90 2.33
C ALA A 86 -9.49 5.88 3.45
N GLU A 87 -9.27 6.24 4.71
CA GLU A 87 -9.42 5.38 5.90
C GLU A 87 -8.83 3.96 5.67
N PRO A 88 -7.55 3.85 5.30
CA PRO A 88 -6.92 2.55 5.12
C PRO A 88 -6.83 1.81 6.45
N ASP A 89 -7.08 0.50 6.43
CA ASP A 89 -6.91 -0.39 7.59
C ASP A 89 -5.61 -1.21 7.50
N LEU A 90 -4.85 -1.05 6.41
CA LEU A 90 -3.49 -1.54 6.24
C LEU A 90 -2.70 -0.62 5.28
N VAL A 91 -1.46 -0.31 5.65
CA VAL A 91 -0.48 0.32 4.77
C VAL A 91 0.60 -0.69 4.41
N VAL A 92 0.82 -0.90 3.12
CA VAL A 92 1.86 -1.80 2.59
C VAL A 92 2.91 -0.96 1.88
N ALA A 93 4.15 -1.05 2.31
CA ALA A 93 5.27 -0.31 1.74
C ALA A 93 6.49 -1.21 1.55
N VAL A 94 7.50 -0.72 0.84
CA VAL A 94 8.75 -1.43 0.59
C VAL A 94 9.85 -0.83 1.46
N SER A 95 10.76 -1.66 1.97
CA SER A 95 11.95 -1.20 2.68
C SER A 95 13.18 -1.52 1.83
N TYR A 96 14.05 -0.53 1.62
CA TYR A 96 15.34 -0.72 0.97
C TYR A 96 16.46 -1.03 1.99
N GLY A 97 16.10 -1.20 3.27
CA GLY A 97 17.05 -1.25 4.39
C GLY A 97 17.42 0.14 4.91
N GLY A 98 18.03 0.21 6.09
CA GLY A 98 18.46 1.48 6.70
C GLY A 98 17.36 2.32 7.35
N GLY A 99 16.13 1.80 7.48
CA GLY A 99 15.02 2.49 8.14
C GLY A 99 14.17 3.37 7.23
N HIS A 100 14.50 3.47 5.95
CA HIS A 100 13.64 4.11 4.95
C HIS A 100 12.56 3.13 4.48
N VAL A 101 11.33 3.63 4.41
CA VAL A 101 10.14 2.98 3.90
C VAL A 101 9.54 3.91 2.86
#